data_AF-N9LP16-F1
#
_entry.id   AF-N9LP16-F1
#
_cell.length_a   1.000
_cell.length_b   1.000
_cell.length_c   1.000
_cell.angle_alpha   90.00
_cell.angle_beta   90.00
_cell.angle_gamma   90.00
#
_symmetry.space_group_name_H-M   'P 1'
#
loop_
_entity.id
_entity.type
_entity.pdbx_description
1 polymer ?
#
loop_
_entity_poly.entity_id
_entity_poly.type
_entity_poly.pdbx_seq_one_letter_code
_entity_poly.pdbx_strand_id
1 'polypeptide(L)' 'MYQVKHGCWDQLQQDAKLIRTQVFICEQGITEADEWDDQDVISQHFVIYDQDQPIATARLLQNHSVGRVAVVKVYRG' A
#
# COMPACT_ATOMS: atom_id res chain seq x y z
N MET A 1 17.83 6.60 3.89
CA MET A 1 17.06 6.95 5.12
C MET A 1 15.61 6.71 4.76
N TYR A 2 14.88 5.97 5.60
CA TYR A 2 13.47 5.68 5.31
C TYR A 2 12.58 6.87 5.64
N GLN A 3 11.62 7.16 4.76
CA GLN A 3 10.64 8.23 4.95
C GLN A 3 9.23 7.65 4.90
N VAL A 4 8.35 8.15 5.78
CA VAL A 4 6.92 7.84 5.74
C VAL A 4 6.19 9.02 5.16
N LYS A 5 5.33 8.76 4.17
CA LYS A 5 4.26 9.68 3.76
C LYS A 5 2.93 9.09 4.13
N HIS A 6 2.01 9.92 4.59
CA HIS A 6 0.61 9.55 4.80
C HIS A 6 -0.29 10.59 4.14
N GLY A 7 -1.40 10.16 3.56
CA GLY A 7 -2.33 11.02 2.83
C GLY A 7 -3.60 10.28 2.43
N CYS A 8 -4.49 11.00 1.75
CA CYS A 8 -5.67 10.38 1.15
C CYS A 8 -5.27 9.54 -0.08
N TRP A 9 -6.25 8.81 -0.62
CA TRP A 9 -6.05 7.97 -1.80
C TRP A 9 -5.47 8.73 -3.00
N ASP A 10 -6.00 9.91 -3.32
CA ASP A 10 -5.54 10.69 -4.49
C ASP A 10 -4.05 11.06 -4.41
N GLN A 11 -3.50 11.20 -3.20
CA GLN A 11 -2.11 11.56 -2.98
C GLN A 11 -1.15 10.37 -3.07
N LEU A 12 -1.59 9.17 -2.69
CA LEU A 12 -0.71 8.02 -2.47
C LEU A 12 -1.07 6.77 -3.31
N GLN A 13 -2.17 6.79 -4.05
CA GLN A 13 -2.65 5.62 -4.77
C GLN A 13 -1.64 5.06 -5.76
N GLN A 14 -0.83 5.90 -6.41
CA GLN A 14 0.14 5.45 -7.39
C GLN A 14 1.18 4.54 -6.73
N ASP A 15 1.80 5.01 -5.65
CA ASP A 15 2.86 4.27 -4.95
C ASP A 15 2.31 3.08 -4.16
N ALA A 16 1.13 3.24 -3.54
CA ALA A 16 0.44 2.15 -2.87
C ALA A 16 0.08 1.04 -3.87
N LYS A 17 -0.40 1.39 -5.08
CA LYS A 17 -0.72 0.42 -6.14
C LYS A 17 0.52 -0.35 -6.58
N LEU A 18 1.65 0.32 -6.79
CA LEU A 18 2.90 -0.35 -7.18
C LEU A 18 3.30 -1.46 -6.20
N ILE A 19 3.29 -1.15 -4.90
CA ILE A 19 3.64 -2.15 -3.87
C ILE A 19 2.59 -3.25 -3.79
N ARG A 20 1.29 -2.90 -3.77
CA ARG A 20 0.18 -3.86 -3.66
C ARG A 20 0.12 -4.79 -4.86
N THR A 21 0.32 -4.30 -6.07
CA THR A 21 0.40 -5.14 -7.27
C THR A 21 1.57 -6.13 -7.18
N GLN A 22 2.76 -5.68 -6.76
CA GLN A 22 3.91 -6.58 -6.65
C GLN A 22 3.68 -7.67 -5.59
N VAL A 23 3.09 -7.33 -4.44
CA VAL A 23 2.95 -8.24 -3.30
C VAL A 23 1.67 -9.08 -3.37
N PHE A 24 0.51 -8.46 -3.54
CA PHE A 24 -0.76 -9.16 -3.51
C PHE A 24 -1.07 -9.84 -4.85
N ILE A 25 -0.89 -9.14 -5.97
CA ILE A 25 -1.23 -9.70 -7.28
C ILE A 25 -0.11 -10.63 -7.78
N CYS A 26 1.11 -10.12 -7.97
CA CYS A 26 2.18 -10.89 -8.60
C CYS A 26 2.74 -12.00 -7.70
N GLU A 27 2.90 -11.75 -6.40
CA GLU A 27 3.51 -12.72 -5.48
C GLU A 27 2.48 -13.65 -4.84
N GLN A 28 1.34 -13.13 -4.35
CA GLN A 28 0.33 -13.93 -3.67
C GLN A 28 -0.78 -14.45 -4.58
N GLY A 29 -0.86 -13.99 -5.83
CA GLY A 29 -1.85 -14.45 -6.80
C GLY A 29 -3.27 -13.93 -6.55
N ILE A 30 -3.43 -12.84 -5.80
CA ILE A 30 -4.73 -12.16 -5.62
C ILE A 30 -5.13 -11.54 -6.97
N THR A 31 -6.41 -11.71 -7.36
CA THR A 31 -6.88 -11.10 -8.60
C THR A 31 -6.95 -9.58 -8.47
N GLU A 32 -6.83 -8.84 -9.58
CA GLU A 32 -6.98 -7.39 -9.54
C GLU A 32 -8.35 -6.96 -8.99
N ALA A 33 -9.40 -7.71 -9.29
CA ALA A 33 -10.76 -7.41 -8.82
C ALA A 33 -10.92 -7.57 -7.30
N ASP A 34 -10.18 -8.50 -6.68
CA ASP A 34 -10.24 -8.72 -5.23
C ASP A 34 -9.32 -7.77 -4.44
N GLU A 35 -8.27 -7.24 -5.08
CA GLU A 35 -7.30 -6.39 -4.41
C GLU A 35 -7.82 -4.97 -4.16
N TRP A 36 -8.52 -4.39 -5.13
CA TRP A 36 -9.04 -3.03 -5.09
C TRP A 36 -10.47 -3.01 -4.58
N ASP A 37 -10.78 -2.17 -3.60
CA ASP A 37 -12.15 -2.04 -3.08
C ASP A 37 -12.55 -0.56 -2.86
N ASP A 38 -13.84 -0.32 -2.66
CA ASP A 38 -14.38 1.03 -2.47
C ASP A 38 -13.87 1.71 -1.18
N GLN A 39 -13.29 0.94 -0.25
CA GLN A 39 -12.71 1.50 0.97
C GLN A 39 -11.40 2.24 0.68
N ASP A 40 -10.71 1.94 -0.42
CA ASP A 40 -9.45 2.60 -0.78
C ASP A 40 -9.62 4.12 -0.87
N VAL A 41 -10.70 4.60 -1.47
CA VAL A 41 -10.95 6.03 -1.68
C VAL A 41 -11.15 6.81 -0.36
N ILE A 42 -11.74 6.16 0.65
CA ILE A 42 -12.11 6.82 1.92
C ILE A 42 -11.13 6.55 3.07
N SER A 43 -10.08 5.77 2.82
CA SER A 43 -9.08 5.38 3.82
C SER A 43 -7.92 6.36 3.90
N GLN A 44 -7.30 6.42 5.06
CA GLN A 44 -5.99 7.05 5.25
C GLN A 44 -4.91 6.07 4.81
N HIS A 45 -4.02 6.47 3.92
CA HIS A 45 -2.94 5.62 3.41
C HIS A 45 -1.59 6.04 3.98
N PHE A 46 -0.68 5.07 4.04
CA PHE A 46 0.70 5.22 4.50
C PHE A 46 1.60 4.51 3.51
N VAL A 47 2.63 5.20 3.03
CA VAL A 47 3.67 4.63 2.16
C VAL A 47 5.04 4.95 2.74
N ILE A 48 5.88 3.92 2.84
CA ILE A 48 7.28 4.03 3.25
C ILE A 48 8.15 4.05 2.01
N TYR A 49 9.10 4.96 1.98
CA TYR A 49 10.08 5.14 0.91
C TYR A 49 11.48 4.87 1.42
N ASP A 50 12.30 4.24 0.58
CA ASP A 50 13.75 4.31 0.66
C ASP A 50 14.23 5.27 -0.44
N GLN A 51 14.68 6.45 -0.05
CA GLN A 51 14.90 7.57 -0.97
C GLN A 51 13.59 7.90 -1.71
N ASP A 52 13.53 7.74 -3.03
CA ASP A 52 12.34 7.97 -3.86
C ASP A 52 11.58 6.68 -4.19
N GLN A 53 12.08 5.52 -3.77
CA GLN A 53 11.46 4.23 -4.08
C GLN A 53 10.43 3.86 -3.02
N PRO A 54 9.14 3.65 -3.38
CA PRO A 54 8.16 3.09 -2.45
C PRO A 54 8.47 1.61 -2.16
N ILE A 55 8.55 1.26 -0.89
CA ILE A 55 8.98 -0.07 -0.42
C ILE A 55 7.94 -0.78 0.47
N ALA A 56 7.04 -0.04 1.10
CA ALA A 56 5.98 -0.61 1.92
C ALA A 56 4.75 0.29 2.00
N THR A 57 3.58 -0.30 2.24
CA THR A 57 2.29 0.40 2.31
C THR A 57 1.38 -0.19 3.37
N ALA A 58 0.45 0.62 3.87
CA ALA A 58 -0.68 0.22 4.70
C ALA A 58 -1.83 1.22 4.53
N ARG A 59 -3.05 0.81 4.88
CA ARG A 59 -4.20 1.71 5.01
C ARG A 59 -4.86 1.59 6.38
N LEU A 60 -5.46 2.68 6.83
CA LEU A 60 -6.32 2.77 8.00
C LEU A 60 -7.75 3.11 7.54
N LEU A 61 -8.67 2.19 7.78
CA LEU A 61 -10.10 2.35 7.50
C LEU A 61 -10.75 3.32 8.50
N GLN A 62 -11.92 3.87 8.16
CA GLN A 62 -12.70 4.75 9.05
C GLN A 62 -13.12 4.06 10.36
N ASN A 63 -13.23 2.73 10.36
CA ASN A 63 -13.52 1.94 11.57
C ASN A 63 -12.27 1.64 12.40
N HIS A 64 -11.15 2.33 12.16
CA HIS A 64 -9.84 2.15 12.80
C HIS A 64 -9.17 0.78 12.55
N SER A 65 -9.66 0.00 11.59
CA SER A 65 -8.99 -1.26 11.20
C SER A 65 -7.83 -0.98 10.24
N VAL A 66 -6.71 -1.64 10.45
CA VAL A 66 -5.54 -1.60 9.56
C VAL A 66 -5.67 -2.70 8.50
N GLY A 67 -5.33 -2.37 7.26
CA GLY A 67 -5.37 -3.33 6.15
C GLY A 67 -4.35 -3.02 5.06
N ARG A 68 -4.29 -3.90 4.05
CA ARG A 68 -3.40 -3.77 2.88
C ARG A 68 -1.94 -3.51 3.26
N VAL A 69 -1.49 -4.17 4.33
CA VAL A 69 -0.10 -4.09 4.80
C VAL A 69 0.78 -4.93 3.89
N ALA A 70 1.71 -4.29 3.19
CA ALA A 70 2.61 -4.96 2.26
C ALA A 70 4.00 -4.32 2.28
N VAL A 71 5.03 -5.15 2.17
CA VAL A 71 6.44 -4.75 2.00
C VAL A 71 6.98 -5.51 0.80
N VAL A 72 7.69 -4.86 -0.11
CA VAL A 72 8.31 -5.54 -1.26
C VAL A 72 9.37 -6.53 -0.79
N LYS A 73 9.52 -7.66 -1.49
CA LYS A 73 10.29 -8.83 -1.02
C LYS A 73 11.73 -8.52 -0.58
N VAL A 74 12.43 -7.65 -1.32
CA VAL A 74 13.85 -7.33 -1.05
C VAL A 74 14.08 -6.48 0.20
N TYR A 75 13.01 -5.89 0.77
CA TYR A 75 13.05 -5.09 2.00
C TYR A 75 12.45 -5.83 3.21
N ARG A 76 12.18 -7.14 3.10
CA ARG A 76 11.72 -7.99 4.21
C ARG A 76 12.93 -8.58 4.95
N GLY A 77 12.81 -8.76 6.26
CA GLY A 77 13.81 -9.39 7.14
C GLY A 77 13.19 -10.50 7.97
#